data_AF-A0A9N7RP34-F1
#
_entry.id   AF-A0A9N7RP34-F1
#
_cell.length_a   1.000
_cell.length_b   1.000
_cell.length_c   1.000
_cell.angle_alpha   90.00
_cell.angle_beta   90.00
_cell.angle_gamma   90.00
#
_symmetry.space_group_name_H-M   'P 1'
#
loop_
_entity.id
_entity.type
_entity.pdbx_description
1 polymer ?
#
loop_
_entity_poly.entity_id
_entity_poly.type
_entity_poly.pdbx_seq_one_letter_code
_entity_poly.pdbx_strand_id
1 'polypeptide(L)'
;MAGEQIDDAEMYWVRLDGGAGRLTEPRLCDEWRRLILSGLLQAITISTNGWTNAGHAVNQIYDLLYMMGRDDIAVGIGGEGGILNDGTILPSVGGYLPIVDQGYGTTGYCRYSQVIPLGLRGKLDIDTIYGFRKQFLPQANRQYLPLQQPTTQQILMDKISAGSIIVFCGGTPTNLALFLMSNPHLKKNIQHIYLMGGGLGPRQVNCPTISTSSCPTGNVYTGDNTAPNAEYNFFSDPFAAYQVIHSGIPITLIPLDATDTIPITTEFMQEFEKQQHTLEAQYCFNALKMICDTWYTTPHFSQIFFMWDSFLAGVATSIMLKQNNTNGENEFAEMEYKTITVITSNEPYGTSDGSNPLFDGLKKPRFNLMRKGIHSGHIVTGPGDPFCIAQNGCKDGDTQVVTGPEGVRVRLAVRAKPNPDKHSKLNKAFYKNFLDVINRPHQTGRFNYTTQFPHYREATNVPDFKGRKLGKTVVFDMDMSPGDFLALIYLLKVPTEVIYLKAILVTPTGWATAATIDIVYDILHIMKRDDILVGLGDLYASNQTYANFNLIGSCKYRRAIPHGAGGFLDSDTLYGFAHDMPRSPRRFAS
;
A
#
# COMPACT_ATOMS: atom_id res chain seq x y z
N MET A 1 -14.34 -55.64 3.70
CA MET A 1 -12.90 -55.95 3.54
C MET A 1 -12.46 -55.41 2.18
N ALA A 2 -11.22 -54.92 2.14
CA ALA A 2 -10.48 -54.30 1.03
C ALA A 2 -10.72 -54.94 -0.37
N GLY A 3 -10.42 -54.32 -1.51
CA GLY A 3 -9.66 -53.14 -1.93
C GLY A 3 -9.87 -52.98 -3.46
N GLU A 4 -9.56 -51.85 -4.09
CA GLU A 4 -8.48 -51.62 -5.10
C GLU A 4 -8.89 -50.28 -5.78
N GLN A 5 -8.09 -49.19 -5.81
CA GLN A 5 -6.86 -48.88 -6.54
C GLN A 5 -7.04 -48.75 -8.09
N ILE A 6 -7.10 -47.48 -8.57
CA ILE A 6 -6.36 -46.82 -9.70
C ILE A 6 -6.21 -47.64 -11.01
N ASP A 7 -6.53 -47.21 -12.25
CA ASP A 7 -6.16 -45.97 -12.97
C ASP A 7 -6.96 -45.78 -14.30
N ASP A 8 -6.67 -44.66 -14.96
CA ASP A 8 -6.70 -44.39 -16.42
C ASP A 8 -7.90 -43.71 -17.11
N ALA A 9 -7.50 -42.63 -17.78
CA ALA A 9 -8.26 -41.66 -18.55
C ALA A 9 -8.33 -42.06 -20.03
N GLU A 10 -9.46 -41.79 -20.69
CA GLU A 10 -9.52 -41.70 -22.15
C GLU A 10 -10.09 -40.35 -22.61
N MET A 11 -9.26 -39.67 -23.40
CA MET A 11 -9.52 -38.44 -24.15
C MET A 11 -10.48 -38.71 -25.31
N TYR A 12 -11.51 -37.88 -25.45
CA TYR A 12 -12.26 -37.77 -26.71
C TYR A 12 -11.61 -36.72 -27.62
N TRP A 13 -11.09 -37.18 -28.76
CA TRP A 13 -10.64 -36.37 -29.89
C TRP A 13 -11.82 -36.04 -30.81
N VAL A 14 -12.00 -34.78 -31.17
CA VAL A 14 -12.85 -34.36 -32.31
C VAL A 14 -11.93 -34.09 -33.51
N ARG A 15 -12.14 -34.87 -34.58
CA ARG A 15 -11.57 -34.70 -35.92
C ARG A 15 -12.17 -33.45 -36.59
N LEU A 16 -11.33 -32.60 -37.19
CA LEU A 16 -11.76 -31.61 -38.18
C LEU A 16 -10.91 -31.78 -39.45
N ASP A 17 -11.58 -32.10 -40.55
CA ASP A 17 -11.02 -32.20 -41.89
C ASP A 17 -10.82 -30.82 -42.54
N GLY A 18 -9.67 -30.67 -43.21
CA GLY A 18 -9.40 -29.93 -44.45
C GLY A 18 -9.97 -28.52 -44.70
N GLY A 19 -9.08 -27.52 -44.85
CA GLY A 19 -9.37 -26.29 -45.61
C GLY A 19 -8.37 -25.17 -45.35
N ALA A 20 -7.60 -24.79 -46.37
CA ALA A 20 -6.40 -23.95 -46.29
C ALA A 20 -6.64 -22.47 -45.93
N GLY A 21 -5.69 -21.92 -45.15
CA GLY A 21 -5.24 -20.53 -45.24
C GLY A 21 -5.75 -19.54 -44.18
N ARG A 22 -4.95 -19.32 -43.12
CA ARG A 22 -4.70 -17.98 -42.52
C ARG A 22 -3.58 -18.04 -41.48
N LEU A 23 -2.91 -16.89 -41.37
CA LEU A 23 -1.65 -16.58 -40.70
C LEU A 23 -1.48 -17.25 -39.31
N THR A 24 -0.31 -17.83 -39.11
CA THR A 24 0.13 -18.50 -37.88
C THR A 24 0.35 -17.49 -36.74
N GLU A 25 -0.54 -17.51 -35.74
CA GLU A 25 -0.32 -16.90 -34.43
C GLU A 25 -0.38 -17.91 -33.24
N PRO A 26 0.34 -19.06 -33.22
CA PRO A 26 0.39 -19.90 -32.00
C PRO A 26 1.67 -19.75 -31.15
N ARG A 27 2.78 -19.20 -31.69
CA ARG A 27 4.07 -19.22 -30.96
C ARG A 27 4.13 -18.27 -29.77
N LEU A 28 3.51 -17.08 -29.88
CA LEU A 28 3.45 -16.13 -28.77
C LEU A 28 2.66 -16.72 -27.59
N CYS A 29 1.49 -17.32 -27.83
CA CYS A 29 0.62 -17.82 -26.76
C CYS A 29 1.27 -18.93 -25.89
N ASP A 30 2.07 -19.82 -26.49
CA ASP A 30 2.77 -20.89 -25.78
C ASP A 30 4.01 -20.42 -24.99
N GLU A 31 4.71 -19.39 -25.47
CA GLU A 31 5.81 -18.74 -24.72
C GLU A 31 5.28 -17.97 -23.52
N TRP A 32 4.17 -17.24 -23.68
CA TRP A 32 3.45 -16.59 -22.58
C TRP A 32 2.98 -17.60 -21.54
N ARG A 33 2.45 -18.77 -21.96
CA ARG A 33 2.10 -19.86 -21.03
C ARG A 33 3.30 -20.37 -20.24
N ARG A 34 4.44 -20.65 -20.88
CA ARG A 34 5.63 -21.18 -20.18
C ARG A 34 6.26 -20.17 -19.22
N LEU A 35 6.29 -18.88 -19.55
CA LEU A 35 6.83 -17.82 -18.68
C LEU A 35 5.90 -17.48 -17.51
N ILE A 36 4.60 -17.43 -17.73
CA ILE A 36 3.60 -17.27 -16.66
C ILE A 36 3.56 -18.50 -15.74
N LEU A 37 3.76 -19.71 -16.29
CA LEU A 37 3.85 -20.96 -15.51
C LEU A 37 5.20 -21.14 -14.79
N SER A 38 6.28 -20.50 -15.25
CA SER A 38 7.60 -20.53 -14.59
C SER A 38 7.85 -19.35 -13.63
N GLY A 39 7.07 -18.27 -13.73
CA GLY A 39 7.11 -17.08 -12.87
C GLY A 39 5.85 -16.92 -12.01
N LEU A 40 5.40 -17.99 -11.36
CA LEU A 40 4.25 -17.93 -10.47
C LEU A 40 4.55 -16.96 -9.31
N LEU A 41 3.73 -15.90 -9.15
CA LEU A 41 3.78 -15.06 -7.95
C LEU A 41 3.66 -15.96 -6.71
N GLN A 42 4.71 -15.97 -5.87
CA GLN A 42 4.83 -16.94 -4.77
C GLN A 42 4.35 -16.39 -3.43
N ALA A 43 4.46 -15.08 -3.24
CA ALA A 43 4.07 -14.40 -2.01
C ALA A 43 3.87 -12.90 -2.24
N ILE A 44 3.12 -12.28 -1.33
CA ILE A 44 2.93 -10.83 -1.22
C ILE A 44 3.35 -10.42 0.19
N THR A 45 4.08 -9.33 0.31
CA THR A 45 4.46 -8.77 1.62
C THR A 45 4.02 -7.32 1.70
N ILE A 46 3.35 -6.96 2.79
CA ILE A 46 2.77 -5.63 2.97
C ILE A 46 3.72 -4.80 3.83
N SER A 47 4.09 -3.61 3.33
CA SER A 47 4.78 -2.60 4.14
C SER A 47 3.73 -1.75 4.85
N THR A 48 3.81 -1.66 6.17
CA THR A 48 2.86 -0.91 7.00
C THR A 48 3.38 0.49 7.29
N ASN A 49 3.79 1.21 6.25
CA ASN A 49 4.59 2.45 6.30
C ASN A 49 3.77 3.75 6.21
N GLY A 50 2.44 3.72 6.23
CA GLY A 50 1.63 4.95 6.23
C GLY A 50 0.32 4.90 5.48
N TRP A 51 0.25 4.14 4.38
CA TRP A 51 -0.86 4.23 3.40
C TRP A 51 -2.08 3.37 3.71
N THR A 52 -1.95 2.35 4.57
CA THR A 52 -3.05 1.44 4.89
C THR A 52 -2.85 0.76 6.24
N ASN A 53 -3.96 0.44 6.91
CA ASN A 53 -3.94 -0.38 8.12
C ASN A 53 -3.65 -1.86 7.81
N ALA A 54 -2.91 -2.49 8.72
CA ALA A 54 -2.55 -3.91 8.70
C ALA A 54 -3.73 -4.86 8.37
N GLY A 55 -4.79 -4.79 9.18
CA GLY A 55 -5.91 -5.72 9.09
C GLY A 55 -6.72 -5.52 7.81
N HIS A 56 -6.89 -4.26 7.41
CA HIS A 56 -7.55 -3.92 6.16
C HIS A 56 -6.78 -4.46 4.94
N ALA A 57 -5.50 -4.13 4.84
CA ALA A 57 -4.66 -4.49 3.70
C ALA A 57 -4.59 -6.00 3.51
N VAL A 58 -4.40 -6.77 4.59
CA VAL A 58 -4.34 -8.24 4.53
C VAL A 58 -5.66 -8.81 4.03
N ASN A 59 -6.79 -8.39 4.59
CA ASN A 59 -8.11 -8.87 4.20
C ASN A 59 -8.46 -8.50 2.75
N GLN A 60 -8.08 -7.31 2.29
CA GLN A 60 -8.27 -6.90 0.90
C GLN A 60 -7.43 -7.75 -0.06
N ILE A 61 -6.16 -8.03 0.28
CA ILE A 61 -5.32 -8.92 -0.52
C ILE A 61 -5.88 -10.35 -0.52
N TYR A 62 -6.37 -10.87 0.60
CA TYR A 62 -7.01 -12.19 0.63
C TYR A 62 -8.24 -12.27 -0.28
N ASP A 63 -9.11 -11.27 -0.25
CA ASP A 63 -10.29 -11.23 -1.13
C ASP A 63 -9.92 -11.11 -2.62
N LEU A 64 -8.88 -10.33 -2.94
CA LEU A 64 -8.33 -10.24 -4.31
C LEU A 64 -7.75 -11.58 -4.77
N LEU A 65 -6.95 -12.23 -3.92
CA LEU A 65 -6.39 -13.54 -4.21
C LEU A 65 -7.49 -14.59 -4.38
N TYR A 66 -8.52 -14.54 -3.54
CA TYR A 66 -9.69 -15.41 -3.64
C TYR A 66 -10.43 -15.16 -4.95
N MET A 67 -10.72 -13.91 -5.32
CA MET A 67 -11.31 -13.55 -6.63
C MET A 67 -10.51 -14.17 -7.78
N MET A 68 -9.18 -14.09 -7.74
CA MET A 68 -8.28 -14.63 -8.76
C MET A 68 -8.07 -16.15 -8.67
N GLY A 69 -8.62 -16.83 -7.66
CA GLY A 69 -8.40 -18.25 -7.40
C GLY A 69 -6.95 -18.60 -7.07
N ARG A 70 -6.28 -17.70 -6.32
CA ARG A 70 -4.85 -17.75 -5.98
C ARG A 70 -4.61 -17.73 -4.46
N ASP A 71 -5.45 -18.46 -3.72
CA ASP A 71 -5.27 -18.66 -2.27
C ASP A 71 -3.95 -19.37 -1.91
N ASP A 72 -3.25 -19.96 -2.89
CA ASP A 72 -1.91 -20.52 -2.74
C ASP A 72 -0.84 -19.47 -2.41
N ILE A 73 -1.09 -18.18 -2.71
CA ILE A 73 -0.14 -17.10 -2.48
C ILE A 73 -0.10 -16.75 -0.99
N ALA A 74 1.09 -16.84 -0.40
CA ALA A 74 1.32 -16.44 0.98
C ALA A 74 1.30 -14.91 1.13
N VAL A 75 0.77 -14.39 2.24
CA VAL A 75 0.73 -12.96 2.52
C VAL A 75 1.40 -12.71 3.87
N GLY A 76 2.41 -11.84 3.88
CA GLY A 76 3.15 -11.45 5.08
C GLY A 76 2.90 -9.99 5.43
N ILE A 77 2.88 -9.65 6.72
CA ILE A 77 2.80 -8.27 7.18
C ILE A 77 4.11 -7.80 7.81
N GLY A 78 4.56 -6.63 7.34
CA GLY A 78 5.87 -6.07 7.65
C GLY A 78 5.86 -5.04 8.77
N GLY A 79 6.96 -4.29 8.85
CA GLY A 79 7.19 -3.24 9.85
C GLY A 79 8.53 -3.39 10.56
N GLU A 80 8.85 -2.41 11.40
CA GLU A 80 10.14 -2.33 12.12
C GLU A 80 10.05 -2.69 13.62
N GLY A 81 8.87 -3.10 14.09
CA GLY A 81 8.69 -3.63 15.44
C GLY A 81 9.56 -4.86 15.66
N GLY A 82 10.22 -4.99 16.82
CA GLY A 82 11.13 -6.11 17.10
C GLY A 82 12.61 -5.85 16.81
N ILE A 83 13.01 -4.60 16.55
CA ILE A 83 14.42 -4.20 16.64
C ILE A 83 14.71 -3.80 18.12
N LEU A 84 15.90 -4.02 18.66
CA LEU A 84 16.29 -3.54 20.00
C LEU A 84 16.93 -2.14 19.94
N ASN A 85 17.11 -1.50 21.09
CA ASN A 85 17.72 -0.16 21.15
C ASN A 85 19.16 -0.12 20.63
N ASP A 86 19.87 -1.24 20.72
CA ASP A 86 21.24 -1.41 20.18
C ASP A 86 21.27 -1.75 18.68
N GLY A 87 20.10 -1.85 18.03
CA GLY A 87 19.97 -2.22 16.62
C GLY A 87 19.96 -3.73 16.36
N THR A 88 19.90 -4.59 17.38
CA THR A 88 19.72 -6.03 17.18
C THR A 88 18.34 -6.29 16.56
N ILE A 89 18.31 -6.95 15.42
CA ILE A 89 17.07 -7.35 14.74
C ILE A 89 16.62 -8.69 15.31
N LEU A 90 15.45 -8.75 15.96
CA LEU A 90 14.92 -10.00 16.51
C LEU A 90 14.30 -10.87 15.41
N PRO A 91 14.19 -12.20 15.60
CA PRO A 91 13.61 -13.10 14.61
C PRO A 91 12.16 -12.78 14.21
N SER A 92 11.39 -12.20 15.13
CA SER A 92 10.01 -11.75 14.91
C SER A 92 9.94 -10.26 14.56
N VAL A 93 10.95 -9.72 13.84
CA VAL A 93 10.89 -8.34 13.38
C VAL A 93 9.78 -8.17 12.33
N GLY A 94 9.04 -7.08 12.43
CA GLY A 94 7.76 -6.88 11.75
C GLY A 94 6.64 -7.71 12.39
N GLY A 95 5.39 -7.43 12.01
CA GLY A 95 4.31 -8.40 12.28
C GLY A 95 3.10 -7.92 13.05
N TYR A 96 3.17 -6.89 13.91
CA TYR A 96 2.01 -6.56 14.77
C TYR A 96 1.76 -5.08 15.03
N LEU A 97 2.60 -4.17 14.53
CA LEU A 97 2.43 -2.73 14.68
C LEU A 97 2.81 -2.01 13.37
N PRO A 98 1.85 -1.37 12.68
CA PRO A 98 2.17 -0.43 11.61
C PRO A 98 3.13 0.67 12.09
N ILE A 99 3.98 1.20 11.21
CA ILE A 99 4.89 2.31 11.53
C ILE A 99 4.05 3.56 11.93
N VAL A 100 2.88 3.71 11.30
CA VAL A 100 1.89 4.78 11.56
C VAL A 100 1.33 4.80 12.97
N ASP A 101 1.45 3.67 13.64
CA ASP A 101 0.83 3.32 14.90
C ASP A 101 1.86 3.27 16.05
N GLN A 102 3.15 3.44 15.73
CA GLN A 102 4.24 3.43 16.70
C GLN A 102 4.42 4.80 17.39
N GLY A 103 4.02 5.91 16.74
CA GLY A 103 4.00 7.25 17.35
C GLY A 103 5.31 7.65 18.07
N TYR A 104 5.19 8.50 19.10
CA TYR A 104 6.28 8.74 20.09
C TYR A 104 6.16 7.79 21.30
N GLY A 105 5.50 6.63 21.12
CA GLY A 105 5.08 5.73 22.19
C GLY A 105 6.20 4.90 22.83
N THR A 106 5.88 4.27 23.96
CA THR A 106 6.81 3.52 24.81
C THR A 106 7.30 2.19 24.22
N THR A 107 6.77 1.75 23.08
CA THR A 107 7.21 0.54 22.36
C THR A 107 7.61 0.86 20.93
N GLY A 108 8.71 1.63 20.82
CA GLY A 108 9.47 1.84 19.60
C GLY A 108 9.19 3.18 18.94
N TYR A 109 10.14 4.11 19.05
CA TYR A 109 10.23 5.26 18.15
C TYR A 109 10.36 4.79 16.70
N CYS A 110 9.81 5.52 15.72
CA CYS A 110 10.18 5.29 14.31
C CYS A 110 11.71 5.36 14.18
N ARG A 111 12.32 4.27 13.69
CA ARG A 111 13.76 4.05 13.90
C ARG A 111 14.63 4.51 12.74
N TYR A 112 14.02 4.80 11.59
CA TYR A 112 14.71 5.23 10.38
C TYR A 112 14.38 6.68 10.01
N SER A 113 13.10 7.00 9.80
CA SER A 113 12.59 8.36 9.67
C SER A 113 11.59 8.63 10.79
N GLN A 114 11.67 9.79 11.46
CA GLN A 114 10.72 10.14 12.52
C GLN A 114 9.38 10.67 11.98
N VAL A 115 9.21 10.66 10.65
CA VAL A 115 8.07 11.27 9.98
C VAL A 115 7.53 10.34 8.91
N ILE A 116 6.23 10.10 8.98
CA ILE A 116 5.47 9.54 7.85
C ILE A 116 4.93 10.73 7.07
N PRO A 117 5.27 10.89 5.78
CA PRO A 117 4.71 11.97 5.00
C PRO A 117 3.19 11.85 4.97
N LEU A 118 2.55 12.97 5.26
CA LEU A 118 1.11 13.08 5.23
C LEU A 118 0.69 13.62 3.88
N GLY A 119 -0.43 13.13 3.36
CA GLY A 119 -1.05 13.70 2.18
C GLY A 119 -1.49 15.14 2.44
N LEU A 120 -1.92 15.85 1.40
CA LEU A 120 -2.38 17.24 1.50
C LEU A 120 -3.57 17.42 2.45
N ARG A 121 -4.36 16.36 2.65
CA ARG A 121 -5.47 16.30 3.61
C ARG A 121 -5.13 15.48 4.86
N GLY A 122 -3.84 15.29 5.14
CA GLY A 122 -3.40 14.49 6.28
C GLY A 122 -3.65 13.00 6.07
N LYS A 123 -4.16 12.33 7.12
CA LYS A 123 -4.54 10.91 7.08
C LYS A 123 -5.82 10.64 6.29
N LEU A 124 -6.57 11.66 5.83
CA LEU A 124 -7.82 11.44 5.08
C LEU A 124 -7.61 10.79 3.70
N ASP A 125 -6.40 10.84 3.15
CA ASP A 125 -6.05 10.16 1.89
C ASP A 125 -5.80 8.64 2.09
N ILE A 126 -5.80 8.13 3.33
CA ILE A 126 -5.65 6.69 3.63
C ILE A 126 -7.02 6.02 3.66
N ASP A 127 -7.08 4.72 3.33
CA ASP A 127 -8.29 3.90 3.38
C ASP A 127 -9.45 4.34 2.43
N THR A 128 -9.17 5.16 1.41
CA THR A 128 -10.14 5.62 0.38
C THR A 128 -10.95 4.48 -0.25
N ILE A 129 -10.33 3.32 -0.46
CA ILE A 129 -10.95 2.15 -1.10
C ILE A 129 -11.49 1.13 -0.09
N TYR A 130 -11.58 1.50 1.20
CA TYR A 130 -11.95 0.57 2.25
C TYR A 130 -13.35 -0.03 2.06
N GLY A 131 -14.37 0.84 1.97
CA GLY A 131 -15.76 0.40 1.78
C GLY A 131 -15.96 -0.33 0.44
N PHE A 132 -15.12 -0.01 -0.55
CA PHE A 132 -15.19 -0.63 -1.87
C PHE A 132 -14.83 -2.11 -1.86
N ARG A 133 -13.84 -2.53 -1.04
CA ARG A 133 -13.51 -3.94 -0.84
C ARG A 133 -14.75 -4.76 -0.46
N LYS A 134 -15.50 -4.30 0.55
CA LYS A 134 -16.72 -4.98 1.03
C LYS A 134 -17.88 -4.93 0.02
N GLN A 135 -17.89 -3.96 -0.89
CA GLN A 135 -18.94 -3.88 -1.91
C GLN A 135 -18.65 -4.81 -3.10
N PHE A 136 -17.40 -4.85 -3.55
CA PHE A 136 -17.06 -5.45 -4.83
C PHE A 136 -16.51 -6.86 -4.70
N LEU A 137 -15.57 -7.07 -3.79
CA LEU A 137 -14.79 -8.31 -3.77
C LEU A 137 -15.55 -9.46 -3.11
N PRO A 138 -15.37 -10.71 -3.60
CA PRO A 138 -15.84 -11.88 -2.89
C PRO A 138 -15.18 -11.98 -1.51
N GLN A 139 -15.79 -12.73 -0.60
CA GLN A 139 -15.25 -12.96 0.73
C GLN A 139 -14.34 -14.18 0.73
N ALA A 140 -13.04 -13.99 0.99
CA ALA A 140 -12.11 -15.10 1.14
C ALA A 140 -12.38 -15.91 2.42
N ASN A 141 -12.01 -17.20 2.42
CA ASN A 141 -11.99 -18.00 3.65
C ASN A 141 -10.82 -17.59 4.58
N ARG A 142 -9.75 -17.05 4.00
CA ARG A 142 -8.60 -16.51 4.73
C ARG A 142 -8.97 -15.13 5.27
N GLN A 143 -8.56 -14.85 6.50
CA GLN A 143 -8.76 -13.55 7.12
C GLN A 143 -7.57 -13.15 7.99
N TYR A 144 -7.42 -11.85 8.19
CA TYR A 144 -6.47 -11.29 9.14
C TYR A 144 -6.84 -11.74 10.55
N LEU A 145 -5.90 -12.40 11.20
CA LEU A 145 -6.00 -12.77 12.60
C LEU A 145 -4.83 -12.12 13.34
N PRO A 146 -5.09 -11.18 14.27
CA PRO A 146 -4.06 -10.62 15.13
C PRO A 146 -3.22 -11.74 15.76
N LEU A 147 -1.91 -11.52 15.88
CA LEU A 147 -0.93 -12.48 16.44
C LEU A 147 -0.68 -13.76 15.61
N GLN A 148 -1.60 -14.15 14.72
CA GLN A 148 -1.47 -15.36 13.87
C GLN A 148 -1.09 -15.04 12.42
N GLN A 149 -1.24 -13.78 11.99
CA GLN A 149 -0.83 -13.35 10.66
C GLN A 149 0.68 -13.56 10.46
N PRO A 150 1.13 -14.27 9.40
CA PRO A 150 2.54 -14.40 9.09
C PRO A 150 3.24 -13.05 8.92
N THR A 151 4.46 -12.93 9.44
CA THR A 151 5.26 -11.72 9.25
C THR A 151 5.90 -11.72 7.88
N THR A 152 6.22 -10.54 7.35
CA THR A 152 6.98 -10.40 6.10
C THR A 152 8.32 -11.14 6.18
N GLN A 153 8.99 -11.16 7.33
CA GLN A 153 10.27 -11.85 7.46
C GLN A 153 10.13 -13.37 7.39
N GLN A 154 9.08 -13.94 7.96
CA GLN A 154 8.78 -15.37 7.82
C GLN A 154 8.55 -15.72 6.35
N ILE A 155 7.73 -14.94 5.65
CA ILE A 155 7.44 -15.15 4.23
C ILE A 155 8.71 -15.01 3.36
N LEU A 156 9.52 -13.97 3.57
CA LEU A 156 10.75 -13.77 2.83
C LEU A 156 11.75 -14.90 3.09
N MET A 157 11.90 -15.34 4.35
CA MET A 157 12.74 -16.48 4.70
C MET A 157 12.30 -17.75 3.96
N ASP A 158 11.02 -18.11 4.06
CA ASP A 158 10.50 -19.34 3.46
C ASP A 158 10.67 -19.34 1.94
N LYS A 159 10.35 -18.23 1.27
CA LYS A 159 10.39 -18.16 -0.20
C LYS A 159 11.81 -18.01 -0.75
N ILE A 160 12.64 -17.17 -0.14
CA ILE A 160 14.01 -16.93 -0.61
C ILE A 160 14.92 -18.12 -0.29
N SER A 161 14.71 -18.82 0.84
CA SER A 161 15.50 -20.02 1.15
C SER A 161 15.15 -21.20 0.25
N ALA A 162 13.90 -21.31 -0.22
CA ALA A 162 13.44 -22.41 -1.07
C ALA A 162 14.01 -22.40 -2.49
N GLY A 163 14.46 -21.24 -2.98
CA GLY A 163 15.01 -21.15 -4.33
C GLY A 163 15.26 -19.74 -4.80
N SER A 164 15.60 -19.64 -6.08
CA SER A 164 15.92 -18.35 -6.67
C SER A 164 14.64 -17.54 -6.95
N ILE A 165 14.66 -16.25 -6.62
CA ILE A 165 13.48 -15.39 -6.70
C ILE A 165 13.80 -14.02 -7.30
N ILE A 166 12.78 -13.37 -7.86
CA ILE A 166 12.80 -11.97 -8.28
C ILE A 166 11.88 -11.19 -7.33
N VAL A 167 12.32 -10.02 -6.88
CA VAL A 167 11.55 -9.19 -5.95
C VAL A 167 11.04 -7.94 -6.64
N PHE A 168 9.74 -7.68 -6.51
CA PHE A 168 9.09 -6.44 -6.94
C PHE A 168 8.80 -5.63 -5.67
N CYS A 169 9.38 -4.44 -5.57
CA CYS A 169 9.24 -3.56 -4.41
C CYS A 169 8.60 -2.24 -4.86
N GLY A 170 7.27 -2.15 -4.75
CA GLY A 170 6.47 -0.94 -5.04
C GLY A 170 6.21 -0.05 -3.83
N GLY A 171 6.54 -0.51 -2.62
CA GLY A 171 6.46 0.28 -1.39
C GLY A 171 7.82 0.56 -0.78
N THR A 172 7.84 1.16 0.40
CA THR A 172 9.09 1.41 1.15
C THR A 172 9.86 0.10 1.40
N PRO A 173 11.18 0.08 1.10
CA PRO A 173 12.00 -1.13 1.11
C PRO A 173 12.40 -1.66 2.49
N THR A 174 11.85 -1.14 3.60
CA THR A 174 12.17 -1.52 5.00
C THR A 174 12.19 -3.04 5.20
N ASN A 175 11.12 -3.71 4.77
CA ASN A 175 10.99 -5.15 4.92
C ASN A 175 12.13 -5.94 4.26
N LEU A 176 12.50 -5.53 3.04
CA LEU A 176 13.57 -6.15 2.28
C LEU A 176 14.93 -5.82 2.90
N ALA A 177 15.18 -4.57 3.30
CA ALA A 177 16.41 -4.17 3.99
C ALA A 177 16.65 -4.99 5.27
N LEU A 178 15.64 -5.11 6.12
CA LEU A 178 15.69 -5.92 7.34
C LEU A 178 16.03 -7.38 7.06
N PHE A 179 15.42 -7.95 6.01
CA PHE A 179 15.72 -9.31 5.57
C PHE A 179 17.18 -9.44 5.13
N LEU A 180 17.67 -8.52 4.29
CA LEU A 180 19.03 -8.54 3.74
C LEU A 180 20.10 -8.33 4.82
N MET A 181 19.81 -7.51 5.84
CA MET A 181 20.69 -7.28 6.98
C MET A 181 20.77 -8.50 7.90
N SER A 182 19.63 -9.16 8.14
CA SER A 182 19.53 -10.32 9.02
C SER A 182 20.01 -11.62 8.35
N ASN A 183 19.83 -11.72 7.03
CA ASN A 183 20.08 -12.94 6.23
C ASN A 183 21.03 -12.68 5.05
N PRO A 184 22.25 -12.17 5.28
CA PRO A 184 23.16 -11.78 4.20
C PRO A 184 23.56 -12.97 3.30
N HIS A 185 23.56 -14.19 3.82
CA HIS A 185 23.87 -15.41 3.08
C HIS A 185 22.79 -15.80 2.04
N LEU A 186 21.56 -15.27 2.16
CA LEU A 186 20.45 -15.52 1.24
C LEU A 186 20.35 -14.50 0.11
N LYS A 187 21.16 -13.43 0.12
CA LYS A 187 21.21 -12.43 -0.96
C LYS A 187 21.40 -13.08 -2.34
N LYS A 188 22.24 -14.11 -2.41
CA LYS A 188 22.54 -14.87 -3.65
C LYS A 188 21.32 -15.55 -4.28
N ASN A 189 20.24 -15.76 -3.53
CA ASN A 189 19.02 -16.37 -4.04
C ASN A 189 18.11 -15.33 -4.71
N ILE A 190 18.32 -14.04 -4.46
CA ILE A 190 17.57 -12.97 -5.12
C ILE A 190 18.27 -12.62 -6.43
N GLN A 191 17.65 -12.95 -7.56
CA GLN A 191 18.21 -12.74 -8.90
C GLN A 191 18.21 -11.26 -9.28
N HIS A 192 17.11 -10.58 -8.97
CA HIS A 192 16.87 -9.21 -9.41
C HIS A 192 15.86 -8.53 -8.49
N ILE A 193 16.03 -7.24 -8.27
CA ILE A 193 15.07 -6.38 -7.57
C ILE A 193 14.57 -5.31 -8.55
N TYR A 194 13.27 -5.26 -8.76
CA TYR A 194 12.59 -4.15 -9.43
C TYR A 194 12.04 -3.24 -8.35
N LEU A 195 12.46 -1.98 -8.32
CA LEU A 195 12.20 -1.04 -7.22
C LEU A 195 11.56 0.23 -7.75
N MET A 196 10.41 0.62 -7.18
CA MET A 196 9.77 1.91 -7.45
C MET A 196 10.19 2.86 -6.33
N GLY A 197 10.81 3.97 -6.71
CA GLY A 197 11.17 5.02 -5.77
C GLY A 197 12.32 5.89 -6.25
N GLY A 198 12.57 6.95 -5.50
CA GLY A 198 13.57 7.96 -5.83
C GLY A 198 13.17 8.88 -6.99
N GLY A 199 13.99 9.92 -7.20
CA GLY A 199 13.90 10.87 -8.31
C GLY A 199 15.28 11.49 -8.54
N LEU A 200 15.72 11.58 -9.80
CA LEU A 200 17.08 12.00 -10.16
C LEU A 200 17.14 13.37 -10.83
N GLY A 201 15.99 13.92 -11.22
CA GLY A 201 15.89 15.16 -11.97
C GLY A 201 14.68 15.99 -11.55
N PRO A 202 14.61 17.25 -12.01
CA PRO A 202 13.46 18.09 -11.77
C PRO A 202 12.21 17.47 -12.41
N ARG A 203 11.13 17.41 -11.63
CA ARG A 203 9.84 16.91 -12.11
C ARG A 203 9.28 17.81 -13.18
N GLN A 204 8.83 17.21 -14.28
CA GLN A 204 8.16 17.91 -15.38
C GLN A 204 6.64 17.97 -15.18
N VAL A 205 6.20 18.12 -13.93
CA VAL A 205 4.78 18.18 -13.56
C VAL A 205 4.39 19.63 -13.36
N ASN A 206 3.20 20.04 -13.85
CA ASN A 206 2.71 21.40 -13.71
C ASN A 206 2.55 21.76 -12.22
N CYS A 207 3.47 22.59 -11.74
CA CYS A 207 3.43 23.24 -10.43
C CYS A 207 2.05 23.82 -10.11
N PRO A 208 1.46 23.54 -8.93
CA PRO A 208 0.33 24.32 -8.45
C PRO A 208 0.74 25.80 -8.38
N THR A 209 0.05 26.66 -9.12
CA THR A 209 0.18 28.11 -8.98
C THR A 209 -0.37 28.51 -7.62
N ILE A 210 0.49 28.68 -6.62
CA ILE A 210 0.49 29.78 -5.63
C ILE A 210 1.94 29.94 -5.17
N SER A 211 2.62 30.95 -5.70
CA SER A 211 3.71 31.67 -5.04
C SER A 211 4.83 30.83 -4.38
N THR A 212 5.71 30.19 -5.16
CA THR A 212 7.18 30.22 -5.00
C THR A 212 7.84 29.50 -6.17
N SER A 213 8.99 30.00 -6.61
CA SER A 213 9.63 29.76 -7.91
C SER A 213 10.49 28.49 -7.99
N SER A 214 9.99 27.34 -7.50
CA SER A 214 10.64 26.04 -7.72
C SER A 214 9.64 24.90 -7.56
N CYS A 215 9.34 24.15 -8.63
CA CYS A 215 8.59 22.90 -8.48
C CYS A 215 9.38 21.93 -7.59
N PRO A 216 8.75 21.32 -6.57
CA PRO A 216 9.41 20.27 -5.82
C PRO A 216 9.78 19.14 -6.77
N THR A 217 11.02 18.65 -6.67
CA THR A 217 11.51 17.54 -7.49
C THR A 217 11.13 16.17 -6.91
N GLY A 218 10.55 16.16 -5.70
CA GLY A 218 9.96 15.01 -5.04
C GLY A 218 8.43 14.95 -5.14
N ASN A 219 7.83 13.96 -4.47
CA ASN A 219 6.38 13.83 -4.29
C ASN A 219 5.97 13.78 -2.80
N VAL A 220 6.91 14.06 -1.89
CA VAL A 220 6.68 14.17 -0.45
C VAL A 220 6.12 15.54 -0.11
N TYR A 221 4.91 15.56 0.46
CA TYR A 221 4.30 16.79 0.97
C TYR A 221 4.65 16.96 2.45
N THR A 222 5.30 18.07 2.80
CA THR A 222 5.63 18.41 4.21
C THR A 222 5.08 19.76 4.65
N GLY A 223 4.22 20.41 3.84
CA GLY A 223 3.71 21.76 4.11
C GLY A 223 4.71 22.88 3.84
N ASP A 224 5.95 22.73 4.30
CA ASP A 224 6.99 23.77 4.34
C ASP A 224 8.24 23.44 3.48
N ASN A 225 8.12 22.57 2.48
CA ASN A 225 9.25 22.13 1.62
C ASN A 225 10.47 21.61 2.41
N THR A 226 10.22 20.89 3.51
CA THR A 226 11.24 20.33 4.41
C THR A 226 12.08 19.25 3.73
N ALA A 227 11.52 18.51 2.77
CA ALA A 227 12.21 17.50 1.97
C ALA A 227 11.77 17.59 0.48
N PRO A 228 12.14 18.65 -0.23
CA PRO A 228 11.51 19.05 -1.50
C PRO A 228 11.84 18.13 -2.68
N ASN A 229 12.88 17.30 -2.54
CA ASN A 229 13.40 16.44 -3.60
C ASN A 229 13.13 14.95 -3.35
N ALA A 230 12.56 14.60 -2.20
CA ALA A 230 12.43 13.22 -1.81
C ALA A 230 11.20 12.55 -2.44
N GLU A 231 11.36 11.29 -2.81
CA GLU A 231 10.26 10.42 -3.22
C GLU A 231 9.72 9.67 -1.98
N TYR A 232 8.40 9.49 -1.90
CA TYR A 232 7.70 8.97 -0.72
C TYR A 232 8.27 7.64 -0.19
N ASN A 233 8.43 6.63 -1.04
CA ASN A 233 8.91 5.31 -0.64
C ASN A 233 10.32 5.38 -0.06
N PHE A 234 11.20 6.19 -0.64
CA PHE A 234 12.57 6.37 -0.16
C PHE A 234 12.64 7.27 1.07
N PHE A 235 11.87 8.35 1.11
CA PHE A 235 11.80 9.26 2.26
C PHE A 235 11.26 8.59 3.52
N SER A 236 10.31 7.66 3.37
CA SER A 236 9.73 6.93 4.50
C SER A 236 10.77 6.07 5.23
N ASP A 237 11.79 5.57 4.53
CA ASP A 237 12.93 4.87 5.14
C ASP A 237 14.19 5.02 4.27
N PRO A 238 14.91 6.15 4.40
CA PRO A 238 16.08 6.44 3.57
C PRO A 238 17.20 5.44 3.81
N PHE A 239 17.34 4.96 5.05
CA PHE A 239 18.34 3.97 5.41
C PHE A 239 18.06 2.63 4.75
N ALA A 240 16.82 2.12 4.77
CA ALA A 240 16.47 0.89 4.08
C ALA A 240 16.64 1.00 2.56
N ALA A 241 16.27 2.14 1.97
CA ALA A 241 16.50 2.39 0.55
C ALA A 241 18.00 2.31 0.21
N TYR A 242 18.85 2.94 1.03
CA TYR A 242 20.30 2.81 0.92
C TYR A 242 20.75 1.34 1.04
N GLN A 243 20.30 0.60 2.06
CA GLN A 243 20.68 -0.80 2.25
C GLN A 243 20.28 -1.71 1.07
N VAL A 244 19.11 -1.48 0.46
CA VAL A 244 18.67 -2.25 -0.71
C VAL A 244 19.48 -1.89 -1.95
N ILE A 245 19.67 -0.59 -2.24
CA ILE A 245 20.48 -0.13 -3.38
C ILE A 245 21.92 -0.65 -3.29
N HIS A 246 22.51 -0.60 -2.09
CA HIS A 246 23.88 -1.06 -1.80
C HIS A 246 23.97 -2.56 -1.49
N SER A 247 22.93 -3.35 -1.76
CA SER A 247 22.89 -4.76 -1.39
C SER A 247 23.84 -5.66 -2.18
N GLY A 248 24.28 -5.21 -3.37
CA GLY A 248 25.03 -5.99 -4.35
C GLY A 248 24.16 -6.84 -5.29
N ILE A 249 22.84 -6.80 -5.13
CA ILE A 249 21.88 -7.50 -5.98
C ILE A 249 21.58 -6.65 -7.23
N PRO A 250 21.41 -7.24 -8.43
CA PRO A 250 20.98 -6.49 -9.61
C PRO A 250 19.66 -5.74 -9.41
N ILE A 251 19.64 -4.44 -9.72
CA ILE A 251 18.48 -3.56 -9.52
C ILE A 251 18.07 -2.89 -10.83
N THR A 252 16.76 -2.88 -11.07
CA THR A 252 16.09 -1.96 -12.00
C THR A 252 15.27 -0.96 -11.19
N LEU A 253 15.63 0.32 -11.25
CA LEU A 253 14.94 1.41 -10.57
C LEU A 253 13.92 2.06 -11.51
N ILE A 254 12.71 2.29 -11.00
CA ILE A 254 11.62 3.03 -11.62
C ILE A 254 11.41 4.31 -10.79
N PRO A 255 12.10 5.41 -11.14
CA PRO A 255 12.05 6.68 -10.40
C PRO A 255 10.85 7.54 -10.83
N LEU A 256 10.63 8.63 -10.10
CA LEU A 256 9.65 9.67 -10.46
C LEU A 256 9.85 10.20 -11.88
N ASP A 257 11.10 10.39 -12.33
CA ASP A 257 11.43 10.85 -13.69
C ASP A 257 10.76 10.00 -14.77
N ALA A 258 10.72 8.68 -14.57
CA ALA A 258 10.09 7.77 -15.51
C ALA A 258 8.57 7.83 -15.42
N THR A 259 8.05 7.79 -14.19
CA THR A 259 6.61 7.70 -13.93
C THR A 259 5.88 9.01 -14.21
N ASP A 260 6.55 10.16 -14.08
CA ASP A 260 6.02 11.48 -14.43
C ASP A 260 5.68 11.57 -15.93
N THR A 261 6.24 10.67 -16.75
CA THR A 261 5.92 10.59 -18.18
C THR A 261 4.77 9.63 -18.50
N ILE A 262 4.08 9.10 -17.49
CA ILE A 262 2.94 8.19 -17.62
C ILE A 262 1.77 8.54 -16.67
N PRO A 263 1.18 9.75 -16.80
CA PRO A 263 0.04 10.19 -15.98
C PRO A 263 -1.22 9.35 -16.21
N ILE A 264 -2.14 9.30 -15.25
CA ILE A 264 -3.49 8.79 -15.47
C ILE A 264 -4.29 9.89 -16.17
N THR A 265 -4.23 9.95 -17.50
CA THR A 265 -4.91 11.02 -18.25
C THR A 265 -6.43 10.80 -18.31
N THR A 266 -7.16 11.87 -18.63
CA THR A 266 -8.60 11.78 -18.92
C THR A 266 -8.89 10.79 -20.05
N GLU A 267 -8.07 10.78 -21.09
CA GLU A 267 -8.19 9.86 -22.22
C GLU A 267 -7.94 8.41 -21.78
N PHE A 268 -6.94 8.17 -20.93
CA PHE A 268 -6.70 6.84 -20.36
C PHE A 268 -7.91 6.38 -19.54
N MET A 269 -8.44 7.22 -18.65
CA MET A 269 -9.63 6.91 -17.85
C MET A 269 -10.85 6.60 -18.71
N GLN A 270 -11.09 7.38 -19.77
CA GLN A 270 -12.19 7.15 -20.71
C GLN A 270 -12.04 5.84 -21.51
N GLU A 271 -10.83 5.48 -21.89
CA GLU A 271 -10.59 4.22 -22.60
C GLU A 271 -10.64 3.02 -21.64
N PHE A 272 -10.18 3.17 -20.39
CA PHE A 272 -10.35 2.15 -19.36
C PHE A 272 -11.83 1.94 -19.02
N GLU A 273 -12.61 3.03 -18.93
CA GLU A 273 -14.06 2.95 -18.67
C GLU A 273 -14.77 2.05 -19.70
N LYS A 274 -14.36 2.12 -20.96
CA LYS A 274 -14.92 1.31 -22.06
C LYS A 274 -14.41 -0.14 -22.08
N GLN A 275 -13.30 -0.44 -21.41
CA GLN A 275 -12.57 -1.71 -21.49
C GLN A 275 -12.47 -2.36 -20.10
N GLN A 276 -13.60 -2.92 -19.64
CA GLN A 276 -13.73 -3.61 -18.36
C GLN A 276 -14.38 -4.99 -18.55
N HIS A 277 -13.78 -5.79 -19.44
CA HIS A 277 -14.27 -7.09 -19.88
C HIS A 277 -14.13 -8.20 -18.83
N THR A 278 -13.35 -7.97 -17.78
CA THR A 278 -13.11 -8.90 -16.67
C THR A 278 -13.48 -8.28 -15.32
N LEU A 279 -13.69 -9.12 -14.29
CA LEU A 279 -14.04 -8.64 -12.95
C LEU A 279 -12.91 -7.84 -12.31
N GLU A 280 -11.67 -8.29 -12.49
CA GLU A 280 -10.47 -7.59 -12.03
C GLU A 280 -10.26 -6.25 -12.75
N ALA A 281 -10.61 -6.13 -14.04
CA ALA A 281 -10.58 -4.85 -14.75
C ALA A 281 -11.62 -3.87 -14.18
N GLN A 282 -12.83 -4.35 -13.90
CA GLN A 282 -13.88 -3.56 -13.26
C GLN A 282 -13.47 -3.10 -11.86
N TYR A 283 -12.88 -3.99 -11.05
CA TYR A 283 -12.35 -3.65 -9.73
C TYR A 283 -11.31 -2.53 -9.82
N CYS A 284 -10.30 -2.69 -10.69
CA CYS A 284 -9.24 -1.71 -10.85
C CYS A 284 -9.74 -0.36 -11.38
N PHE A 285 -10.67 -0.36 -12.35
CA PHE A 285 -11.26 0.88 -12.85
C PHE A 285 -12.03 1.62 -11.74
N ASN A 286 -12.90 0.91 -11.02
CA ASN A 286 -13.71 1.52 -9.97
C ASN A 286 -12.86 2.04 -8.80
N ALA A 287 -11.82 1.28 -8.39
CA ALA A 287 -10.87 1.75 -7.37
C ALA A 287 -10.16 3.04 -7.81
N LEU A 288 -9.68 3.08 -9.06
CA LEU A 288 -9.01 4.27 -9.61
C LEU A 288 -9.98 5.45 -9.77
N LYS A 289 -11.22 5.17 -10.18
CA LYS A 289 -12.29 6.18 -10.30
C LYS A 289 -12.64 6.78 -8.95
N MET A 290 -12.74 5.99 -7.89
CA MET A 290 -12.98 6.49 -6.54
C MET A 290 -11.88 7.45 -6.12
N ILE A 291 -10.61 7.08 -6.31
CA ILE A 291 -9.47 7.97 -6.01
C ILE A 291 -9.56 9.26 -6.83
N CYS A 292 -9.91 9.17 -8.12
CA CYS A 292 -10.08 10.33 -8.99
C CYS A 292 -11.22 11.27 -8.52
N ASP A 293 -12.35 10.70 -8.13
CA ASP A 293 -13.56 11.45 -7.74
C ASP A 293 -13.39 12.11 -6.36
N THR A 294 -12.64 11.50 -5.44
CA THR A 294 -12.39 12.02 -4.09
C THR A 294 -11.16 12.92 -4.00
N TRP A 295 -10.36 12.98 -5.08
CA TRP A 295 -9.16 13.80 -5.13
C TRP A 295 -9.48 15.29 -4.93
N TYR A 296 -8.63 15.97 -4.17
CA TYR A 296 -8.90 17.32 -3.68
C TYR A 296 -8.98 18.41 -4.76
N THR A 297 -8.61 18.11 -6.01
CA THR A 297 -8.73 19.00 -7.17
C THR A 297 -9.00 18.20 -8.45
N THR A 298 -10.26 17.99 -8.80
CA THR A 298 -10.69 17.14 -9.93
C THR A 298 -10.18 17.59 -11.32
N PRO A 299 -9.89 18.87 -11.64
CA PRO A 299 -9.21 19.22 -12.91
C PRO A 299 -7.71 18.88 -12.95
N HIS A 300 -7.08 18.63 -11.78
CA HIS A 300 -5.63 18.43 -11.66
C HIS A 300 -5.24 16.96 -11.45
N PHE A 301 -6.16 16.05 -11.11
CA PHE A 301 -5.85 14.62 -10.90
C PHE A 301 -5.07 14.02 -12.07
N SER A 302 -5.56 14.25 -13.30
CA SER A 302 -4.94 13.74 -14.53
C SER A 302 -3.58 14.36 -14.86
N GLN A 303 -3.17 15.38 -14.11
CA GLN A 303 -1.89 16.07 -14.25
C GLN A 303 -0.88 15.64 -13.17
N ILE A 304 -1.33 15.06 -12.05
CA ILE A 304 -0.51 14.83 -10.85
C ILE A 304 -0.54 13.39 -10.32
N PHE A 305 -1.41 12.53 -10.85
CA PHE A 305 -1.47 11.11 -10.52
C PHE A 305 -0.92 10.27 -11.67
N PHE A 306 -0.03 9.32 -11.38
CA PHE A 306 0.74 8.58 -12.38
C PHE A 306 0.67 7.07 -12.16
N MET A 307 1.01 6.30 -13.20
CA MET A 307 1.18 4.85 -13.10
C MET A 307 2.53 4.52 -12.44
N TRP A 308 2.66 4.67 -11.12
CA TRP A 308 3.91 4.36 -10.42
C TRP A 308 4.17 2.85 -10.35
N ASP A 309 3.40 2.14 -9.52
CA ASP A 309 3.63 0.72 -9.23
C ASP A 309 3.24 -0.20 -10.40
N SER A 310 2.19 0.17 -11.14
CA SER A 310 1.79 -0.58 -12.33
C SER A 310 2.85 -0.49 -13.43
N PHE A 311 3.53 0.65 -13.60
CA PHE A 311 4.62 0.77 -14.56
C PHE A 311 5.85 -0.02 -14.13
N LEU A 312 6.15 -0.13 -12.82
CA LEU A 312 7.14 -1.10 -12.34
C LEU A 312 6.82 -2.52 -12.80
N ALA A 313 5.57 -2.97 -12.62
CA ALA A 313 5.16 -4.30 -13.02
C ALA A 313 5.29 -4.50 -14.55
N GLY A 314 4.89 -3.50 -15.34
CA GLY A 314 5.06 -3.50 -16.80
C GLY A 314 6.52 -3.57 -17.24
N VAL A 315 7.38 -2.74 -16.66
CA VAL A 315 8.81 -2.72 -16.97
C VAL A 315 9.46 -4.06 -16.62
N ALA A 316 9.15 -4.60 -15.44
CA ALA A 316 9.69 -5.86 -14.99
C ALA A 316 9.27 -7.03 -15.89
N THR A 317 7.98 -7.16 -16.16
CA THR A 317 7.44 -8.22 -17.02
C THR A 317 7.98 -8.14 -18.44
N SER A 318 8.07 -6.95 -19.04
CA SER A 318 8.65 -6.77 -20.38
C SER A 318 10.13 -7.23 -20.45
N ILE A 319 10.92 -6.96 -19.41
CA ILE A 319 12.31 -7.45 -19.36
C ILE A 319 12.35 -8.98 -19.24
N MET A 320 11.51 -9.55 -18.37
CA MET A 320 11.47 -10.99 -18.10
C MET A 320 11.00 -11.81 -19.32
N LEU A 321 10.08 -11.27 -20.11
CA LEU A 321 9.50 -11.96 -21.27
C LEU A 321 10.45 -12.01 -22.47
N LYS A 322 11.40 -11.06 -22.55
CA LYS A 322 12.29 -10.95 -23.70
C LYS A 322 13.45 -11.95 -23.58
N GLN A 323 13.45 -12.96 -24.44
CA GLN A 323 14.55 -13.93 -24.53
C GLN A 323 15.87 -13.24 -24.90
N ASN A 324 16.98 -13.70 -24.30
CA ASN A 324 18.32 -13.18 -24.52
C ASN A 324 18.48 -11.65 -24.29
N ASN A 325 17.67 -11.09 -23.39
CA ASN A 325 17.69 -9.66 -23.07
C ASN A 325 18.80 -9.27 -22.08
N THR A 326 20.06 -9.52 -22.44
CA THR A 326 21.22 -9.23 -21.59
C THR A 326 21.37 -7.74 -21.29
N ASN A 327 20.94 -6.89 -22.23
CA ASN A 327 21.05 -5.44 -22.14
C ASN A 327 19.90 -4.80 -21.34
N GLY A 328 18.85 -5.56 -21.01
CA GLY A 328 17.70 -5.03 -20.27
C GLY A 328 16.82 -4.09 -21.08
N GLU A 329 16.74 -4.31 -22.39
CA GLU A 329 15.83 -3.59 -23.26
C GLU A 329 14.38 -3.76 -22.80
N ASN A 330 13.59 -2.70 -22.93
CA ASN A 330 12.23 -2.68 -22.45
C ASN A 330 11.27 -2.17 -23.52
N GLU A 331 10.08 -2.73 -23.63
CA GLU A 331 9.07 -2.31 -24.62
C GLU A 331 8.40 -0.98 -24.23
N PHE A 332 8.32 -0.70 -22.93
CA PHE A 332 7.53 0.39 -22.37
C PHE A 332 8.36 1.57 -21.87
N ALA A 333 9.63 1.34 -21.56
CA ALA A 333 10.54 2.34 -21.01
C ALA A 333 11.83 2.48 -21.84
N GLU A 334 12.35 3.70 -21.90
CA GLU A 334 13.75 3.94 -22.23
C GLU A 334 14.60 3.59 -21.01
N MET A 335 15.65 2.80 -21.21
CA MET A 335 16.48 2.25 -20.14
C MET A 335 17.91 2.76 -20.25
N GLU A 336 18.47 3.15 -19.13
CA GLU A 336 19.88 3.57 -19.02
C GLU A 336 20.54 2.94 -17.80
N TYR A 337 21.87 3.01 -17.72
CA TYR A 337 22.59 2.74 -16.48
C TYR A 337 23.06 4.04 -15.89
N LYS A 338 22.81 4.24 -14.59
CA LYS A 338 23.36 5.36 -13.82
C LYS A 338 24.01 4.87 -12.54
N THR A 339 25.06 5.55 -12.14
CA THR A 339 25.68 5.35 -10.82
C THR A 339 24.98 6.28 -9.84
N ILE A 340 24.31 5.71 -8.85
CA ILE A 340 23.47 6.48 -7.91
C ILE A 340 23.79 6.13 -6.46
N THR A 341 23.34 6.99 -5.56
CA THR A 341 23.25 6.69 -4.13
C THR A 341 22.00 7.32 -3.54
N VAL A 342 21.62 6.91 -2.34
CA VAL A 342 20.50 7.48 -1.59
C VAL A 342 21.05 8.23 -0.38
N ILE A 343 20.66 9.49 -0.21
CA ILE A 343 21.07 10.27 0.94
C ILE A 343 20.23 9.86 2.15
N THR A 344 20.88 9.45 3.22
CA THR A 344 20.19 8.94 4.42
C THR A 344 20.06 9.96 5.54
N SER A 345 20.91 10.99 5.55
CA SER A 345 20.95 12.04 6.57
C SER A 345 21.74 13.25 6.06
N ASN A 346 21.62 14.38 6.75
CA ASN A 346 22.12 15.68 6.34
C ASN A 346 23.38 16.10 7.11
N GLU A 347 24.35 16.69 6.41
CA GLU A 347 25.57 17.22 7.04
C GLU A 347 25.27 18.37 8.02
N PRO A 348 26.09 18.58 9.07
CA PRO A 348 27.37 17.91 9.35
C PRO A 348 27.21 16.52 9.98
N TYR A 349 27.96 15.54 9.48
CA TYR A 349 27.96 14.18 10.03
C TYR A 349 28.64 14.08 11.39
N GLY A 350 27.96 13.43 12.33
CA GLY A 350 28.47 13.09 13.66
C GLY A 350 28.14 14.11 14.75
N THR A 351 27.41 15.17 14.40
CA THR A 351 26.81 16.09 15.35
C THR A 351 25.51 15.49 15.88
N SER A 352 25.37 15.38 17.20
CA SER A 352 24.12 14.93 17.82
C SER A 352 23.27 16.15 18.15
N ASP A 353 22.08 16.21 17.57
CA ASP A 353 21.08 17.26 17.82
C ASP A 353 19.73 16.68 18.29
N GLY A 354 19.67 15.37 18.58
CA GLY A 354 18.45 14.67 18.97
C GLY A 354 17.65 14.06 17.82
N SER A 355 17.90 14.46 16.57
CA SER A 355 17.05 14.07 15.43
C SER A 355 17.22 12.61 15.01
N ASN A 356 18.45 12.08 15.08
CA ASN A 356 18.80 10.81 14.44
C ASN A 356 18.81 9.61 15.41
N PRO A 357 17.78 8.75 15.39
CA PRO A 357 17.61 7.62 16.33
C PRO A 357 18.63 6.49 16.13
N LEU A 358 19.42 6.51 15.06
CA LEU A 358 20.51 5.55 14.87
C LEU A 358 21.73 5.88 15.76
N PHE A 359 21.83 7.12 16.26
CA PHE A 359 23.00 7.63 16.98
C PHE A 359 22.67 8.28 18.32
N ASP A 360 21.55 9.01 18.40
CA ASP A 360 21.20 9.88 19.52
C ASP A 360 20.92 9.09 20.80
N GLY A 361 21.43 9.58 21.94
CA GLY A 361 21.24 8.95 23.25
C GLY A 361 21.86 7.54 23.43
N LEU A 362 22.49 6.96 22.41
CA LEU A 362 23.01 5.60 22.45
C LEU A 362 24.50 5.57 22.81
N LYS A 363 24.94 4.56 23.57
CA LYS A 363 26.37 4.30 23.81
C LYS A 363 27.08 3.76 22.56
N LYS A 364 26.42 2.86 21.83
CA LYS A 364 26.86 2.32 20.54
C LYS A 364 25.82 2.64 19.48
N PRO A 365 26.18 3.17 18.30
CA PRO A 365 25.21 3.39 17.23
C PRO A 365 24.52 2.10 16.83
N ARG A 366 23.25 2.21 16.43
CA ARG A 366 22.48 1.06 15.92
C ARG A 366 23.15 0.48 14.68
N PHE A 367 22.95 -0.82 14.47
CA PHE A 367 23.48 -1.56 13.32
C PHE A 367 25.00 -1.43 13.16
N ASN A 368 25.72 -1.11 14.25
CA ASN A 368 27.16 -0.88 14.27
C ASN A 368 27.62 0.23 13.32
N LEU A 369 26.80 1.26 13.10
CA LEU A 369 27.13 2.38 12.22
C LEU A 369 28.26 3.25 12.80
N MET A 370 28.97 3.97 11.93
CA MET A 370 30.09 4.84 12.30
C MET A 370 29.59 6.23 12.72
N ARG A 371 30.04 6.76 13.88
CA ARG A 371 29.61 8.06 14.47
C ARG A 371 29.98 9.33 13.70
N LYS A 372 30.61 9.22 12.53
CA LYS A 372 30.92 10.33 11.62
C LYS A 372 30.75 9.89 10.16
N GLY A 373 29.94 8.85 9.96
CA GLY A 373 29.64 8.32 8.63
C GLY A 373 28.47 9.05 7.99
N ILE A 374 28.20 8.73 6.73
CA ILE A 374 27.14 9.32 5.92
C ILE A 374 25.72 9.18 6.50
N HIS A 375 25.54 8.29 7.48
CA HIS A 375 24.28 8.04 8.16
C HIS A 375 24.11 8.85 9.45
N SER A 376 25.17 9.52 9.94
CA SER A 376 25.21 10.15 11.27
C SER A 376 24.89 11.64 11.26
N GLY A 377 24.15 12.11 10.27
CA GLY A 377 23.71 13.49 10.13
C GLY A 377 22.34 13.75 10.75
N HIS A 378 21.85 14.97 10.58
CA HIS A 378 20.47 15.33 10.94
C HIS A 378 19.47 14.60 10.04
N ILE A 379 18.33 14.19 10.58
CA ILE A 379 17.21 13.67 9.79
C ILE A 379 15.95 14.49 10.05
N VAL A 380 15.08 14.62 9.04
CA VAL A 380 13.81 15.33 9.18
C VAL A 380 12.99 14.79 10.35
N THR A 381 12.61 15.68 11.26
CA THR A 381 11.80 15.38 12.46
C THR A 381 10.32 15.73 12.30
N GLY A 382 9.95 16.49 11.26
CA GLY A 382 8.56 16.80 10.94
C GLY A 382 8.40 17.93 9.91
N PRO A 383 7.19 18.17 9.40
CA PRO A 383 6.76 19.49 8.95
C PRO A 383 7.25 20.60 9.88
N GLY A 384 7.86 21.64 9.31
CA GLY A 384 8.38 22.76 10.08
C GLY A 384 9.74 22.54 10.73
N ASP A 385 10.49 21.48 10.38
CA ASP A 385 11.81 21.20 10.95
C ASP A 385 12.77 22.42 10.79
N PRO A 386 13.21 23.07 11.89
CA PRO A 386 14.01 24.28 11.83
C PRO A 386 15.37 24.07 11.15
N PHE A 387 15.97 22.89 11.30
CA PHE A 387 17.25 22.58 10.68
C PHE A 387 17.08 22.53 9.16
N CYS A 388 16.08 21.78 8.69
CA CYS A 388 15.84 21.62 7.26
C CYS A 388 15.40 22.93 6.61
N ILE A 389 14.57 23.74 7.28
CA ILE A 389 14.20 25.07 6.79
C ILE A 389 15.43 25.96 6.63
N ALA A 390 16.33 25.98 7.61
CA ALA A 390 17.57 26.76 7.54
C ALA A 390 18.50 26.31 6.39
N GLN A 391 18.41 25.04 5.99
CA GLN A 391 19.18 24.46 4.88
C GLN A 391 18.47 24.55 3.51
N ASN A 392 17.30 25.21 3.43
CA ASN A 392 16.44 25.22 2.23
C ASN A 392 16.00 23.81 1.78
N GLY A 393 15.68 22.96 2.74
CA GLY A 393 15.24 21.58 2.53
C GLY A 393 16.34 20.57 2.82
N CYS A 394 15.99 19.57 3.62
CA CYS A 394 16.79 18.37 3.82
C CYS A 394 16.71 17.43 2.61
N LYS A 395 17.69 16.54 2.52
CA LYS A 395 17.92 15.63 1.40
C LYS A 395 17.74 14.16 1.77
N ASP A 396 17.15 13.86 2.91
CA ASP A 396 16.81 12.49 3.32
C ASP A 396 15.92 11.84 2.25
N GLY A 397 16.30 10.64 1.81
CA GLY A 397 15.60 9.91 0.74
C GLY A 397 15.89 10.43 -0.68
N ASP A 398 16.66 11.51 -0.83
CA ASP A 398 17.08 12.05 -2.13
C ASP A 398 17.96 11.03 -2.87
N THR A 399 17.74 10.87 -4.18
CA THR A 399 18.49 9.96 -5.03
C THR A 399 19.44 10.75 -5.91
N GLN A 400 20.75 10.59 -5.67
CA GLN A 400 21.76 11.40 -6.34
C GLN A 400 22.57 10.58 -7.33
N VAL A 401 22.82 11.15 -8.50
CA VAL A 401 23.83 10.63 -9.44
C VAL A 401 25.20 11.00 -8.90
N VAL A 402 26.05 9.99 -8.72
CA VAL A 402 27.40 10.16 -8.18
C VAL A 402 28.44 9.52 -9.08
N THR A 403 29.69 9.96 -8.95
CA THR A 403 30.82 9.46 -9.76
C THR A 403 31.88 8.73 -8.94
N GLY A 404 31.81 8.80 -7.61
CA GLY A 404 32.77 8.17 -6.71
C GLY A 404 32.39 6.75 -6.30
N PRO A 405 33.23 6.12 -5.46
CA PRO A 405 33.04 4.75 -4.97
C PRO A 405 31.81 4.56 -4.07
N GLU A 406 31.21 5.65 -3.61
CA GLU A 406 29.97 5.69 -2.82
C GLU A 406 28.70 5.40 -3.63
N GLY A 407 28.81 5.24 -4.95
CA GLY A 407 27.70 4.98 -5.84
C GLY A 407 27.57 3.53 -6.28
N VAL A 408 26.34 3.13 -6.60
CA VAL A 408 26.01 1.83 -7.19
C VAL A 408 25.49 2.03 -8.59
N ARG A 409 26.03 1.26 -9.55
CA ARG A 409 25.54 1.25 -10.92
C ARG A 409 24.23 0.46 -11.00
N VAL A 410 23.13 1.15 -11.24
CA VAL A 410 21.79 0.55 -11.37
C VAL A 410 21.25 0.71 -12.78
N ARG A 411 20.37 -0.22 -13.19
CA ARG A 411 19.56 -0.03 -14.40
C ARG A 411 18.40 0.89 -14.05
N LEU A 412 18.12 1.88 -14.88
CA LEU A 412 17.18 2.95 -14.60
C LEU A 412 16.18 3.07 -15.74
N ALA A 413 14.89 3.10 -15.44
CA ALA A 413 13.88 3.59 -16.37
C ALA A 413 13.99 5.13 -16.43
N VAL A 414 14.10 5.70 -17.63
CA VAL A 414 14.27 7.14 -17.83
C VAL A 414 12.96 7.83 -18.15
N ARG A 415 12.16 7.22 -19.02
CA ARG A 415 10.83 7.70 -19.44
C ARG A 415 10.03 6.59 -20.09
N ALA A 416 8.71 6.72 -20.06
CA ALA A 416 7.78 5.87 -20.78
C ALA A 416 7.79 6.19 -22.29
N LYS A 417 7.93 5.13 -23.09
CA LYS A 417 7.95 5.17 -24.55
C LYS A 417 6.59 5.59 -25.11
N PRO A 418 6.56 6.38 -26.20
CA PRO A 418 5.33 6.70 -26.89
C PRO A 418 4.70 5.44 -27.48
N ASN A 419 3.38 5.46 -27.65
CA ASN A 419 2.70 4.43 -28.41
C ASN A 419 3.19 4.47 -29.87
N PRO A 420 3.63 3.33 -30.45
CA PRO A 420 4.01 3.27 -31.87
C PRO A 420 2.88 3.69 -32.82
N ASP A 421 1.62 3.45 -32.42
CA ASP A 421 0.45 3.92 -33.15
C ASP A 421 0.16 5.39 -32.81
N LYS A 422 0.47 6.28 -33.76
CA LYS A 422 0.26 7.73 -33.63
C LYS A 422 -1.21 8.14 -33.66
N HIS A 423 -2.12 7.25 -34.07
CA HIS A 423 -3.56 7.51 -34.12
C HIS A 423 -4.30 7.02 -32.86
N SER A 424 -3.62 6.24 -32.01
CA SER A 424 -4.17 5.78 -30.74
C SER A 424 -4.40 6.94 -29.77
N LYS A 425 -5.56 6.95 -29.10
CA LYS A 425 -5.84 7.87 -27.98
C LYS A 425 -4.95 7.62 -26.76
N LEU A 426 -4.48 6.39 -26.62
CA LEU A 426 -3.50 6.00 -25.60
C LEU A 426 -2.10 6.31 -26.13
N ASN A 427 -1.52 7.44 -25.70
CA ASN A 427 -0.27 7.96 -26.27
C ASN A 427 1.01 7.28 -25.74
N LYS A 428 0.91 6.37 -24.76
CA LYS A 428 2.03 5.55 -24.24
C LYS A 428 1.84 4.09 -24.58
N ALA A 429 2.95 3.42 -24.92
CA ALA A 429 2.94 1.99 -25.24
C ALA A 429 2.39 1.16 -24.05
N PHE A 430 2.74 1.56 -22.82
CA PHE A 430 2.29 0.86 -21.61
C PHE A 430 0.78 0.95 -21.37
N TYR A 431 0.12 2.07 -21.66
CA TYR A 431 -1.34 2.17 -21.44
C TYR A 431 -2.11 1.11 -22.21
N LYS A 432 -1.76 0.92 -23.48
CA LYS A 432 -2.36 -0.11 -24.33
C LYS A 432 -2.08 -1.50 -23.75
N ASN A 433 -0.82 -1.78 -23.42
CA ASN A 433 -0.47 -3.08 -22.82
C ASN A 433 -1.19 -3.34 -21.50
N PHE A 434 -1.31 -2.34 -20.63
CA PHE A 434 -1.99 -2.44 -19.34
C PHE A 434 -3.47 -2.81 -19.55
N LEU A 435 -4.19 -2.07 -20.41
CA LEU A 435 -5.58 -2.37 -20.72
C LEU A 435 -5.75 -3.73 -21.40
N ASP A 436 -4.85 -4.09 -22.31
CA ASP A 436 -4.85 -5.40 -22.95
C ASP A 436 -4.70 -6.51 -21.92
N VAL A 437 -3.71 -6.40 -21.01
CA VAL A 437 -3.37 -7.41 -20.00
C VAL A 437 -4.49 -7.59 -18.98
N ILE A 438 -5.02 -6.50 -18.42
CA ILE A 438 -6.05 -6.59 -17.37
C ILE A 438 -7.38 -7.15 -17.90
N ASN A 439 -7.63 -7.03 -19.20
CA ASN A 439 -8.81 -7.55 -19.86
C ASN A 439 -8.60 -8.93 -20.51
N ARG A 440 -7.43 -9.57 -20.35
CA ARG A 440 -7.18 -10.89 -20.96
C ARG A 440 -8.13 -11.93 -20.38
N PRO A 441 -8.71 -12.82 -21.22
CA PRO A 441 -9.56 -13.90 -20.73
C PRO A 441 -8.76 -14.98 -19.98
N HIS A 442 -7.44 -15.05 -20.20
CA HIS A 442 -6.57 -15.96 -19.49
C HIS A 442 -6.27 -15.44 -18.08
N GLN A 443 -6.31 -16.32 -17.09
CA GLN A 443 -6.08 -15.99 -15.68
C GLN A 443 -7.08 -14.98 -15.10
N THR A 444 -8.25 -14.85 -15.71
CA THR A 444 -9.29 -13.96 -15.20
C THR A 444 -9.85 -14.42 -13.86
N GLY A 445 -10.43 -13.49 -13.10
CA GLY A 445 -11.11 -13.74 -11.84
C GLY A 445 -12.12 -14.88 -11.96
N ARG A 446 -12.05 -15.83 -11.03
CA ARG A 446 -12.89 -17.04 -11.00
C ARG A 446 -14.11 -16.88 -10.11
N PHE A 447 -13.99 -16.09 -9.04
CA PHE A 447 -15.01 -15.98 -8.01
C PHE A 447 -15.57 -14.56 -7.97
N ASN A 448 -16.88 -14.46 -7.80
CA ASN A 448 -17.61 -13.20 -7.76
C ASN A 448 -18.46 -13.16 -6.48
N TYR A 449 -18.52 -11.99 -5.85
CA TYR A 449 -19.33 -11.78 -4.66
C TYR A 449 -20.82 -12.13 -4.89
N THR A 450 -21.40 -11.70 -6.02
CA THR A 450 -22.83 -11.93 -6.32
C THR A 450 -23.14 -13.42 -6.49
N THR A 451 -22.19 -14.22 -6.98
CA THR A 451 -22.37 -15.67 -7.12
C THR A 451 -22.09 -16.41 -5.82
N GLN A 452 -21.20 -15.90 -4.97
CA GLN A 452 -20.93 -16.45 -3.64
C GLN A 452 -22.12 -16.28 -2.69
N PHE A 453 -22.84 -15.15 -2.78
CA PHE A 453 -24.00 -14.84 -1.94
C PHE A 453 -25.25 -14.58 -2.81
N PRO A 454 -25.89 -15.62 -3.37
CA PRO A 454 -26.99 -15.45 -4.34
C PRO A 454 -28.27 -14.86 -3.74
N HIS A 455 -28.39 -14.84 -2.41
CA HIS A 455 -29.49 -14.24 -1.67
C HIS A 455 -29.16 -12.84 -1.14
N TYR A 456 -27.95 -12.34 -1.40
CA TYR A 456 -27.59 -10.98 -1.04
C TYR A 456 -28.44 -9.98 -1.83
N ARG A 457 -28.93 -8.96 -1.15
CA ARG A 457 -29.67 -7.84 -1.75
C ARG A 457 -29.21 -6.55 -1.10
N GLU A 458 -28.91 -5.56 -1.93
CA GLU A 458 -28.68 -4.18 -1.47
C GLU A 458 -30.03 -3.54 -1.10
N ALA A 459 -30.52 -3.84 0.10
CA ALA A 459 -31.76 -3.29 0.64
C ALA A 459 -31.54 -2.80 2.06
N THR A 460 -32.08 -1.63 2.40
CA THR A 460 -32.05 -1.10 3.77
C THR A 460 -33.25 -1.59 4.58
N ASN A 461 -33.01 -1.88 5.85
CA ASN A 461 -34.02 -2.32 6.80
C ASN A 461 -34.37 -1.17 7.75
N VAL A 462 -35.42 -0.43 7.40
CA VAL A 462 -35.95 0.67 8.20
C VAL A 462 -37.26 0.23 8.88
N PRO A 463 -37.35 0.25 10.22
CA PRO A 463 -38.58 -0.10 10.94
C PRO A 463 -39.65 0.98 10.79
N ASP A 464 -40.92 0.57 10.69
CA ASP A 464 -42.07 1.47 10.75
C ASP A 464 -42.51 1.67 12.22
N PHE A 465 -42.39 2.90 12.71
CA PHE A 465 -42.79 3.29 14.06
C PHE A 465 -44.19 3.91 14.13
N LYS A 466 -44.94 3.97 13.02
CA LYS A 466 -46.28 4.57 12.99
C LYS A 466 -47.19 3.92 14.04
N GLY A 467 -47.78 4.75 14.90
CA GLY A 467 -48.70 4.30 15.96
C GLY A 467 -48.01 3.69 17.19
N ARG A 468 -46.67 3.64 17.25
CA ARG A 468 -45.92 3.22 18.45
C ARG A 468 -45.56 4.41 19.34
N LYS A 469 -45.58 4.21 20.65
CA LYS A 469 -45.06 5.18 21.61
C LYS A 469 -43.53 5.02 21.68
N LEU A 470 -42.80 6.00 21.20
CA LEU A 470 -41.34 6.01 21.30
C LEU A 470 -40.88 6.43 22.70
N GLY A 471 -39.79 5.83 23.15
CA GLY A 471 -39.13 6.15 24.41
C GLY A 471 -38.34 7.46 24.35
N LYS A 472 -37.40 7.63 25.29
CA LYS A 472 -36.53 8.80 25.30
C LYS A 472 -35.61 8.78 24.08
N THR A 473 -35.54 9.88 23.35
CA THR A 473 -34.60 10.04 22.23
C THR A 473 -33.17 10.07 22.75
N VAL A 474 -32.32 9.19 22.23
CA VAL A 474 -30.92 9.05 22.64
C VAL A 474 -30.00 9.20 21.43
N VAL A 475 -28.86 9.85 21.65
CA VAL A 475 -27.69 9.82 20.78
C VAL A 475 -26.60 9.08 21.53
N PHE A 476 -25.92 8.15 20.88
CA PHE A 476 -24.83 7.38 21.48
C PHE A 476 -23.50 7.80 20.87
N ASP A 477 -22.62 8.39 21.67
CA ASP A 477 -21.27 8.77 21.26
C ASP A 477 -20.29 7.68 21.70
N MET A 478 -19.49 7.17 20.77
CA MET A 478 -18.62 6.01 20.99
C MET A 478 -17.24 6.19 20.36
N ASP A 479 -16.23 5.60 21.00
CA ASP A 479 -14.82 5.59 20.57
C ASP A 479 -14.42 4.29 19.84
N MET A 480 -15.43 3.43 19.60
CA MET A 480 -15.31 2.16 18.88
C MET A 480 -14.49 1.08 19.60
N SER A 481 -14.39 1.17 20.93
CA SER A 481 -13.86 0.06 21.73
C SER A 481 -14.77 -1.17 21.68
N PRO A 482 -14.25 -2.39 21.96
CA PRO A 482 -15.09 -3.58 22.14
C PRO A 482 -16.22 -3.38 23.17
N GLY A 483 -15.98 -2.57 24.21
CA GLY A 483 -16.99 -2.20 25.20
C GLY A 483 -18.15 -1.41 24.60
N ASP A 484 -17.86 -0.47 23.70
CA ASP A 484 -18.90 0.29 23.01
C ASP A 484 -19.75 -0.57 22.08
N PHE A 485 -19.16 -1.58 21.43
CA PHE A 485 -19.94 -2.52 20.63
C PHE A 485 -20.89 -3.36 21.48
N LEU A 486 -20.47 -3.78 22.68
CA LEU A 486 -21.36 -4.42 23.65
C LEU A 486 -22.48 -3.47 24.08
N ALA A 487 -22.16 -2.21 24.37
CA ALA A 487 -23.14 -1.19 24.72
C ALA A 487 -24.12 -0.91 23.58
N LEU A 488 -23.65 -0.78 22.34
CA LEU A 488 -24.47 -0.58 21.15
C LEU A 488 -25.46 -1.73 20.97
N ILE A 489 -24.98 -2.98 21.04
CA ILE A 489 -25.85 -4.16 20.91
C ILE A 489 -26.88 -4.17 22.03
N TYR A 490 -26.48 -3.86 23.28
CA TYR A 490 -27.41 -3.75 24.40
C TYR A 490 -28.48 -2.68 24.12
N LEU A 491 -28.09 -1.46 23.72
CA LEU A 491 -29.01 -0.36 23.40
C LEU A 491 -29.98 -0.72 22.27
N LEU A 492 -29.51 -1.46 21.25
CA LEU A 492 -30.36 -1.95 20.15
C LEU A 492 -31.33 -3.06 20.58
N LYS A 493 -31.07 -3.74 21.71
CA LYS A 493 -31.96 -4.77 22.31
C LYS A 493 -32.95 -4.19 23.31
N VAL A 494 -32.69 -3.03 23.89
CA VAL A 494 -33.65 -2.35 24.76
C VAL A 494 -34.90 -1.96 23.94
N PRO A 495 -36.13 -2.18 24.46
CA PRO A 495 -37.35 -1.82 23.75
C PRO A 495 -37.41 -0.36 23.33
N THR A 496 -37.91 -0.10 22.11
CA THR A 496 -37.99 1.23 21.51
C THR A 496 -38.90 2.20 22.28
N GLU A 497 -39.81 1.64 23.08
CA GLU A 497 -40.72 2.34 24.00
C GLU A 497 -39.98 2.92 25.23
N VAL A 498 -38.78 2.41 25.53
CA VAL A 498 -37.92 2.89 26.63
C VAL A 498 -36.88 3.87 26.09
N ILE A 499 -36.15 3.47 25.04
CA ILE A 499 -35.16 4.32 24.36
C ILE A 499 -35.36 4.31 22.85
N TYR A 500 -35.30 5.48 22.25
CA TYR A 500 -35.28 5.66 20.80
C TYR A 500 -33.89 6.16 20.38
N LEU A 501 -32.98 5.22 20.11
CA LEU A 501 -31.65 5.54 19.59
C LEU A 501 -31.81 6.10 18.18
N LYS A 502 -31.44 7.38 18.01
CA LYS A 502 -31.65 8.15 16.78
C LYS A 502 -30.36 8.34 15.97
N ALA A 503 -29.23 8.46 16.66
CA ALA A 503 -27.95 8.63 16.03
C ALA A 503 -26.83 8.01 16.87
N ILE A 504 -25.77 7.60 16.17
CA ILE A 504 -24.50 7.20 16.74
C ILE A 504 -23.46 8.21 16.25
N LEU A 505 -22.63 8.71 17.16
CA LEU A 505 -21.47 9.53 16.83
C LEU A 505 -20.24 8.66 17.05
N VAL A 506 -19.34 8.67 16.08
CA VAL A 506 -18.13 7.86 16.08
C VAL A 506 -16.94 8.79 16.02
N THR A 507 -16.07 8.71 17.02
CA THR A 507 -14.82 9.45 17.02
C THR A 507 -13.65 8.51 16.70
N PRO A 508 -13.02 8.60 15.51
CA PRO A 508 -11.96 7.68 15.07
C PRO A 508 -10.59 8.00 15.67
N THR A 509 -10.56 8.46 16.92
CA THR A 509 -9.33 8.83 17.66
C THR A 509 -9.02 7.86 18.81
N GLY A 510 -9.87 6.83 18.97
CA GLY A 510 -9.79 5.80 19.99
C GLY A 510 -9.20 4.48 19.46
N TRP A 511 -9.90 3.37 19.74
CA TRP A 511 -9.45 1.99 19.49
C TRP A 511 -9.63 1.54 18.04
N ALA A 512 -10.16 2.40 17.17
CA ALA A 512 -10.43 2.07 15.78
C ALA A 512 -10.28 3.28 14.85
N THR A 513 -9.94 3.02 13.59
CA THR A 513 -9.89 4.06 12.55
C THR A 513 -11.27 4.31 11.96
N ALA A 514 -11.46 5.42 11.24
CA ALA A 514 -12.75 5.76 10.62
C ALA A 514 -13.33 4.70 9.69
N ALA A 515 -12.45 3.94 9.01
CA ALA A 515 -12.82 2.82 8.17
C ALA A 515 -13.65 1.76 8.94
N THR A 516 -13.51 1.68 10.25
CA THR A 516 -14.25 0.76 11.12
C THR A 516 -15.75 1.07 11.17
N ILE A 517 -16.22 2.22 10.66
CA ILE A 517 -17.65 2.57 10.62
C ILE A 517 -18.51 1.53 9.88
N ASP A 518 -17.93 0.77 8.93
CA ASP A 518 -18.63 -0.33 8.26
C ASP A 518 -19.10 -1.41 9.24
N ILE A 519 -18.38 -1.64 10.35
CA ILE A 519 -18.82 -2.58 11.40
C ILE A 519 -20.11 -2.07 12.05
N VAL A 520 -20.20 -0.76 12.31
CA VAL A 520 -21.41 -0.14 12.88
C VAL A 520 -22.57 -0.30 11.89
N TYR A 521 -22.34 -0.05 10.61
CA TYR A 521 -23.35 -0.26 9.57
C TYR A 521 -23.80 -1.72 9.48
N ASP A 522 -22.88 -2.67 9.55
CA ASP A 522 -23.20 -4.10 9.51
C ASP A 522 -24.02 -4.52 10.75
N ILE A 523 -23.67 -4.05 11.96
CA ILE A 523 -24.46 -4.29 13.19
C ILE A 523 -25.87 -3.71 13.08
N LEU A 524 -26.00 -2.45 12.65
CA LEU A 524 -27.30 -1.80 12.46
C LEU A 524 -28.16 -2.57 11.46
N HIS A 525 -27.55 -3.04 10.38
CA HIS A 525 -28.23 -3.79 9.34
C HIS A 525 -28.78 -5.13 9.86
N ILE A 526 -27.96 -5.90 10.61
CA ILE A 526 -28.37 -7.16 11.26
C ILE A 526 -29.51 -6.92 12.25
N MET A 527 -29.47 -5.79 12.96
CA MET A 527 -30.48 -5.41 13.94
C MET A 527 -31.71 -4.76 13.30
N LYS A 528 -31.77 -4.64 11.96
CA LYS A 528 -32.85 -3.99 11.20
C LYS A 528 -33.11 -2.55 11.65
N ARG A 529 -32.04 -1.82 11.90
CA ARG A 529 -32.03 -0.43 12.36
C ARG A 529 -31.21 0.47 11.43
N ASP A 530 -31.36 0.29 10.11
CA ASP A 530 -30.70 1.14 9.13
C ASP A 530 -31.20 2.60 9.16
N ASP A 531 -32.27 2.88 9.92
CA ASP A 531 -32.78 4.23 10.23
C ASP A 531 -31.84 5.06 11.10
N ILE A 532 -30.92 4.43 11.83
CA ILE A 532 -30.01 5.13 12.74
C ILE A 532 -28.92 5.82 11.93
N LEU A 533 -28.83 7.15 12.07
CA LEU A 533 -27.75 7.95 11.48
C LEU A 533 -26.43 7.64 12.20
N VAL A 534 -25.34 7.52 11.44
CA VAL A 534 -24.00 7.40 12.03
C VAL A 534 -23.20 8.60 11.54
N GLY A 535 -22.81 9.46 12.46
CA GLY A 535 -21.93 10.59 12.20
C GLY A 535 -20.49 10.21 12.50
N LEU A 536 -19.60 10.39 11.54
CA LEU A 536 -18.16 10.21 11.73
C LEU A 536 -17.55 11.58 12.09
N GLY A 537 -16.85 11.65 13.21
CA GLY A 537 -16.04 12.81 13.59
C GLY A 537 -14.73 12.88 12.83
N ASP A 538 -14.05 14.03 12.88
CA ASP A 538 -12.80 14.24 12.15
C ASP A 538 -11.69 13.24 12.55
N LEU A 539 -10.97 12.75 11.53
CA LEU A 539 -9.85 11.81 11.57
C LEU A 539 -8.54 12.47 12.02
N TYR A 540 -8.50 13.10 13.19
CA TYR A 540 -7.24 13.56 13.76
C TYR A 540 -6.85 12.65 14.91
N ALA A 541 -6.16 11.55 14.57
CA ALA A 541 -5.53 10.67 15.54
C ALA A 541 -4.74 11.51 16.55
N SER A 542 -4.83 11.15 17.84
CA SER A 542 -3.96 11.75 18.85
C SER A 542 -2.49 11.54 18.42
N ASN A 543 -1.68 12.60 18.54
CA ASN A 543 -0.25 12.66 18.17
C ASN A 543 0.16 13.11 16.75
N GLN A 544 -0.66 13.88 16.03
CA GLN A 544 -0.20 14.54 14.78
C GLN A 544 -0.30 16.06 14.84
N THR A 545 0.01 16.63 15.99
CA THR A 545 0.02 18.08 16.15
C THR A 545 1.38 18.62 15.73
N TYR A 546 1.46 19.23 14.55
CA TYR A 546 2.57 20.11 14.22
C TYR A 546 2.14 21.52 14.61
N ALA A 547 2.82 22.12 15.59
CA ALA A 547 2.45 23.43 16.13
C ALA A 547 2.36 24.53 15.06
N ASN A 548 3.01 24.32 13.90
CA ASN A 548 3.06 25.24 12.78
C ASN A 548 2.21 24.80 11.57
N PHE A 549 1.50 23.66 11.63
CA PHE A 549 0.72 23.13 10.49
C PHE A 549 -0.75 22.91 10.87
N ASN A 550 -1.56 23.96 10.70
CA ASN A 550 -2.97 24.00 11.11
C ASN A 550 -3.91 23.06 10.31
N LEU A 551 -3.44 22.51 9.18
CA LEU A 551 -4.18 21.58 8.32
C LEU A 551 -4.28 20.16 8.91
N ILE A 552 -3.44 19.83 9.89
CA ILE A 552 -3.53 18.58 10.66
C ILE A 552 -4.00 18.99 12.06
N GLY A 553 -5.20 18.56 12.45
CA GLY A 553 -5.88 18.99 13.67
C GLY A 553 -5.01 18.90 14.93
N SER A 554 -5.20 19.84 15.87
CA SER A 554 -4.46 19.87 17.12
C SER A 554 -5.18 19.09 18.23
N CYS A 555 -4.52 18.08 18.81
CA CYS A 555 -4.92 17.51 20.10
C CYS A 555 -4.49 18.46 21.24
N LYS A 556 -5.47 18.95 22.01
CA LYS A 556 -5.24 19.92 23.10
C LYS A 556 -4.58 19.30 24.35
N TYR A 557 -4.73 18.00 24.59
CA TYR A 557 -4.43 17.40 25.91
C TYR A 557 -3.57 16.12 25.89
N ARG A 558 -3.67 15.22 24.89
CA ARG A 558 -2.88 13.98 24.83
C ARG A 558 -2.22 13.79 23.47
N ARG A 559 -0.90 13.59 23.49
CA ARG A 559 -0.07 13.39 22.29
C ARG A 559 0.38 11.93 22.14
N ALA A 560 -0.32 10.96 22.72
CA ALA A 560 -0.02 9.54 22.52
C ALA A 560 -1.22 8.67 22.87
N ILE A 561 -1.42 7.59 22.12
CA ILE A 561 -2.30 6.48 22.49
C ILE A 561 -1.47 5.53 23.38
N PRO A 562 -1.89 5.23 24.62
CA PRO A 562 -1.21 4.25 25.45
C PRO A 562 -1.30 2.86 24.82
N HIS A 563 -0.18 2.12 24.76
CA HIS A 563 -0.20 0.71 24.36
C HIS A 563 -0.88 -0.14 25.44
N GLY A 564 -1.58 -1.18 25.00
CA GLY A 564 -2.12 -2.23 25.86
C GLY A 564 -1.00 -3.04 26.54
N ALA A 565 -1.38 -3.87 27.51
CA ALA A 565 -0.43 -4.73 28.21
C ALA A 565 0.30 -5.66 27.21
N GLY A 566 1.63 -5.60 27.18
CA GLY A 566 2.46 -6.38 26.24
C GLY A 566 3.01 -5.59 25.04
N GLY A 567 2.72 -4.29 24.93
CA GLY A 567 3.28 -3.44 23.87
C GLY A 567 2.51 -3.51 22.55
N PHE A 568 1.31 -4.08 22.55
CA PHE A 568 0.41 -4.07 21.40
C PHE A 568 -0.48 -2.83 21.47
N LEU A 569 -0.81 -2.25 20.33
CA LEU A 569 -2.01 -1.43 20.31
C LEU A 569 -3.18 -2.37 20.48
N ASP A 570 -4.06 -1.99 21.39
CA ASP A 570 -5.38 -2.58 21.52
C ASP A 570 -6.32 -2.17 20.36
N SER A 571 -5.76 -1.61 19.28
CA SER A 571 -6.47 -1.30 18.04
C SER A 571 -6.63 -2.54 17.16
N ASP A 572 -7.56 -2.47 16.23
CA ASP A 572 -7.67 -3.38 15.08
C ASP A 572 -8.10 -4.84 15.36
N THR A 573 -8.39 -5.18 16.62
CA THR A 573 -8.87 -6.52 17.02
C THR A 573 -10.18 -6.92 16.33
N LEU A 574 -11.00 -5.95 15.96
CA LEU A 574 -12.29 -6.17 15.30
C LEU A 574 -12.20 -6.28 13.77
N TYR A 575 -11.07 -5.99 13.13
CA TYR A 575 -10.96 -6.13 11.67
C TYR A 575 -11.10 -7.57 11.19
N GLY A 576 -10.55 -8.53 11.94
CA GLY A 576 -10.77 -9.95 11.68
C GLY A 576 -12.26 -10.27 11.79
N PHE A 577 -12.89 -9.90 12.91
CA PHE A 577 -14.31 -10.19 13.16
C PHE A 577 -15.26 -9.52 12.16
N ALA A 578 -14.95 -8.31 11.69
CA ALA A 578 -15.75 -7.57 10.71
C ALA A 578 -15.86 -8.27 9.35
N HIS A 579 -14.94 -9.18 9.05
CA HIS A 579 -14.97 -10.00 7.86
C HIS A 579 -16.18 -10.93 7.87
N ASP A 580 -16.54 -11.48 9.03
CA ASP A 580 -17.60 -12.48 9.19
C ASP A 580 -19.02 -11.88 9.29
N MET A 581 -19.13 -10.54 9.27
CA MET A 581 -20.40 -9.85 9.46
C MET A 581 -21.18 -9.69 8.14
N PRO A 582 -22.52 -9.85 8.16
CA PRO A 582 -23.39 -9.50 7.04
C PRO A 582 -23.13 -8.09 6.50
N ARG A 583 -23.10 -7.98 5.18
CA ARG A 583 -22.68 -6.77 4.49
C ARG A 583 -23.84 -5.76 4.35
N SER A 584 -23.89 -4.72 5.17
CA SER A 584 -24.82 -3.59 4.99
C SER A 584 -24.72 -2.96 3.59
N PRO A 585 -25.80 -2.43 3.00
CA PRO A 585 -25.68 -1.58 1.81
C PRO A 585 -25.04 -0.20 2.11
N ARG A 586 -24.94 0.19 3.39
CA ARG A 586 -24.27 1.42 3.82
C ARG A 586 -22.77 1.18 3.96
N ARG A 587 -21.95 2.11 3.46
CA ARG A 587 -20.49 1.98 3.41
C ARG A 587 -19.77 3.30 3.67
N PHE A 588 -18.55 3.18 4.17
CA PHE A 588 -17.59 4.27 4.15
C PHE A 588 -17.18 4.61 2.72
N ALA A 589 -17.40 5.85 2.32
CA ALA A 589 -16.83 6.47 1.13
C ALA A 589 -16.16 7.76 1.61
N SER A 590 -14.85 7.89 1.38
CA SER A 590 -14.03 9.03 1.79
C SER A 590 -14.38 10.32 1.05
#